data_AF-A0A8K0KBG7-F1
#
_entry.id   AF-A0A8K0KBG7-F1
#
_cell.length_a   1.000
_cell.length_b   1.000
_cell.length_c   1.000
_cell.angle_alpha   90.00
_cell.angle_beta   90.00
_cell.angle_gamma   90.00
#
_symmetry.space_group_name_H-M   'P 1'
#
loop_
_entity.id
_entity.type
_entity.pdbx_description
1 polymer ?
#
loop_
_entity_poly.entity_id
_entity_poly.type
_entity_poly.pdbx_seq_one_letter_code
_entity_poly.pdbx_strand_id
1 'polypeptide(L)'
;MNIFSITAPEVLNYEPISLATDMWSVGVLLYVLLTGCSPFGGDTKQETFCNISQSKLDFPADLFGDISEEAIDLIQKLLVKEPR
;
A
#
# COMPACT_ATOMS: atom_id res chain seq x y z
N MET A 1 -4.57 12.09 6.89
CA MET A 1 -3.69 11.05 6.34
C MET A 1 -2.40 11.06 7.14
N ASN A 2 -2.08 9.98 7.85
CA ASN A 2 -0.86 9.89 8.66
C ASN A 2 0.32 9.54 7.77
N ILE A 3 1.50 10.14 7.98
CA ILE A 3 2.66 9.93 7.10
C ILE A 3 3.17 8.48 7.07
N PHE A 4 2.83 7.70 8.09
CA PHE A 4 3.23 6.30 8.22
C PHE A 4 2.50 5.36 7.24
N SER A 5 1.35 5.76 6.68
CA SER A 5 0.58 4.86 5.82
C SER A 5 1.15 4.71 4.41
N ILE A 6 2.09 5.58 4.01
CA ILE A 6 2.75 5.54 2.69
C ILE A 6 4.16 4.94 2.74
N THR A 7 4.65 4.61 3.94
CA THR A 7 6.01 4.11 4.14
C THR A 7 6.11 2.64 3.76
N ALA A 8 7.12 2.28 2.97
CA ALA A 8 7.36 0.90 2.54
C ALA A 8 7.88 0.01 3.70
N PRO A 9 7.64 -1.31 3.66
CA PRO A 9 8.07 -2.25 4.71
C PRO A 9 9.58 -2.20 5.02
N GLU A 10 10.43 -2.04 4.02
CA GLU A 10 11.89 -2.00 4.16
C GLU A 10 12.36 -0.77 4.95
N VAL A 11 11.67 0.37 4.78
CA VAL A 11 11.95 1.60 5.55
C VAL A 11 11.61 1.39 7.03
N LEU A 12 10.51 0.67 7.29
CA LEU A 12 10.07 0.32 8.64
C LEU A 12 11.00 -0.68 9.33
N ASN A 13 11.61 -1.57 8.55
CA ASN A 13 12.54 -2.60 9.03
C ASN A 13 14.00 -2.15 9.10
N TYR A 14 14.30 -0.88 8.75
CA TYR A 14 15.67 -0.37 8.62
C TYR A 14 16.54 -1.15 7.62
N GLU A 15 15.91 -1.66 6.56
CA GLU A 15 16.56 -2.33 5.44
C GLU A 15 17.02 -1.32 4.38
N PRO A 16 17.91 -1.72 3.44
CA PRO A 16 18.35 -0.84 2.36
C PRO A 16 17.18 -0.36 1.51
N ILE A 17 16.98 0.96 1.48
CA ILE A 17 15.99 1.58 0.60
C ILE A 17 16.43 1.48 -0.87
N SER A 18 15.46 1.37 -1.76
CA SER A 18 15.70 1.27 -3.20
C SER A 18 14.64 2.07 -3.97
N LEU A 19 14.74 2.08 -5.30
CA LEU A 19 13.69 2.68 -6.14
C LEU A 19 12.31 2.03 -5.92
N ALA A 20 12.28 0.76 -5.48
CA ALA A 20 11.03 0.09 -5.17
C ALA A 20 10.31 0.70 -3.95
N THR A 21 11.04 1.33 -3.03
CA THR A 21 10.49 2.10 -1.90
C THR A 21 9.61 3.25 -2.39
N ASP A 22 10.04 3.94 -3.44
CA ASP A 22 9.26 5.01 -4.06
C ASP A 22 8.04 4.44 -4.79
N MET A 23 8.20 3.31 -5.49
CA MET A 23 7.09 2.65 -6.19
C MET A 23 6.00 2.15 -5.23
N TRP A 24 6.37 1.70 -4.03
CA TRP A 24 5.41 1.39 -2.98
C TRP A 24 4.57 2.61 -2.62
N SER A 25 5.23 3.76 -2.39
CA SER A 25 4.55 5.02 -2.07
C SER A 25 3.56 5.44 -3.19
N VAL A 26 3.94 5.21 -4.46
CA VAL A 26 3.06 5.42 -5.62
C VAL A 26 1.86 4.48 -5.61
N GLY A 27 2.05 3.20 -5.28
CA GLY A 27 0.97 2.22 -5.15
C GLY A 27 -0.04 2.59 -4.06
N VAL A 28 0.45 3.03 -2.88
CA VAL A 28 -0.41 3.51 -1.79
C VAL A 28 -1.18 4.75 -2.23
N LEU A 29 -0.50 5.71 -2.88
CA LEU A 29 -1.14 6.92 -3.36
C LEU A 29 -2.21 6.62 -4.40
N LEU A 30 -1.94 5.71 -5.35
CA LEU A 30 -2.90 5.29 -6.37
C LEU A 30 -4.15 4.67 -5.75
N TYR A 31 -3.99 3.77 -4.78
CA TYR A 31 -5.12 3.19 -4.04
C TYR A 31 -5.97 4.28 -3.39
N VAL A 32 -5.33 5.25 -2.72
CA VAL A 32 -6.02 6.36 -2.04
C VAL A 32 -6.72 7.28 -3.05
N LEU A 33 -6.12 7.54 -4.20
CA LEU A 33 -6.74 8.38 -5.24
C LEU A 33 -7.99 7.73 -5.85
N LEU A 34 -8.00 6.40 -5.99
CA LEU A 34 -9.12 5.68 -6.57
C LEU A 34 -10.27 5.44 -5.58
N THR A 35 -9.94 5.21 -4.31
CA THR A 35 -10.94 4.78 -3.30
C THR A 35 -11.22 5.81 -2.21
N GLY A 36 -10.34 6.79 -2.02
CA GLY A 36 -10.34 7.69 -0.87
C GLY A 36 -9.89 7.03 0.45
N CYS A 37 -9.57 5.73 0.45
CA CYS A 37 -9.21 4.95 1.62
C CYS A 37 -7.71 4.58 1.61
N SER A 38 -7.11 4.35 2.77
CA SER A 38 -5.73 3.86 2.86
C SER A 38 -5.72 2.32 2.82
N PRO A 39 -4.88 1.68 1.99
CA PRO A 39 -4.84 0.23 1.87
C PRO A 39 -4.37 -0.48 3.14
N PHE A 40 -3.57 0.19 3.97
CA PHE A 40 -3.00 -0.38 5.21
C PHE A 40 -3.38 0.42 6.45
N GLY A 41 -4.39 1.29 6.37
CA GLY A 41 -4.83 2.10 7.50
C GLY A 41 -5.35 1.22 8.64
N GLY A 42 -4.86 1.47 9.87
CA GLY A 42 -5.42 0.93 11.10
C GLY A 42 -5.72 2.05 12.10
N ASP A 43 -6.48 1.74 13.14
CA ASP A 43 -6.87 2.68 14.20
C ASP A 43 -5.65 3.13 15.03
N THR A 44 -4.62 2.28 15.07
CA THR A 44 -3.33 2.58 15.73
C THR A 44 -2.16 2.50 14.74
N LYS A 45 -1.05 3.15 15.12
CA LYS A 45 0.21 3.06 14.35
C LYS A 45 0.72 1.63 14.27
N GLN A 46 0.57 0.87 15.36
CA GLN A 46 0.98 -0.51 15.48
C GLN A 46 0.17 -1.41 14.55
N GLU A 47 -1.13 -1.19 14.45
CA GLU A 47 -1.99 -1.90 13.51
C GLU A 47 -1.64 -1.57 12.06
N THR A 48 -1.44 -0.28 11.75
CA THR A 48 -0.97 0.17 10.42
C THR A 48 0.35 -0.51 10.06
N PHE A 49 1.31 -0.54 10.98
CA PHE A 49 2.59 -1.22 10.80
C PHE A 49 2.41 -2.71 10.52
N CYS A 50 1.57 -3.39 11.32
CA CYS A 50 1.27 -4.82 11.14
C CYS A 50 0.68 -5.10 9.75
N ASN A 51 -0.27 -4.26 9.30
CA ASN A 51 -0.90 -4.38 7.98
C ASN A 51 0.13 -4.22 6.85
N ILE A 52 1.04 -3.24 6.96
CA ILE A 52 2.14 -3.03 6.01
C ILE A 52 3.10 -4.23 6.00
N SER A 53 3.54 -4.69 7.18
CA SER A 53 4.46 -5.83 7.33
C SER A 53 3.89 -7.15 6.82
N GLN A 54 2.58 -7.34 6.95
CA GLN A 54 1.87 -8.50 6.38
C GLN A 54 1.56 -8.32 4.90
N SER A 55 1.66 -7.09 4.38
CA SER A 55 1.26 -6.71 3.02
C SER A 55 -0.13 -7.24 2.67
N LYS A 56 -1.04 -7.13 3.66
CA LYS A 56 -2.42 -7.60 3.52
C LYS A 56 -3.18 -6.57 2.68
N LEU A 57 -3.17 -6.77 1.38
CA LEU A 57 -3.83 -5.92 0.40
C LEU A 57 -5.17 -6.54 0.02
N ASP A 58 -6.26 -5.84 0.33
CA ASP A 58 -7.62 -6.27 0.03
C ASP A 58 -8.27 -5.28 -0.96
N PHE A 59 -9.12 -5.79 -1.86
CA PHE A 59 -9.85 -5.01 -2.87
C PHE A 59 -11.35 -5.23 -2.69
N PRO A 60 -11.99 -4.56 -1.72
CA PRO A 60 -13.37 -4.83 -1.37
C PRO A 60 -14.31 -4.27 -2.46
N ALA A 61 -15.35 -5.02 -2.80
CA ALA A 61 -16.19 -4.76 -3.99
C ALA A 61 -16.99 -3.45 -3.90
N ASP A 62 -17.25 -2.96 -2.70
CA ASP A 62 -17.88 -1.65 -2.44
C ASP A 62 -16.97 -0.47 -2.83
N LEU A 63 -15.65 -0.64 -2.81
CA LEU A 63 -14.68 0.37 -3.24
C LEU A 63 -14.22 0.17 -4.68
N PHE A 64 -14.09 -1.08 -5.12
CA PHE A 64 -13.50 -1.45 -6.41
C PHE A 64 -14.49 -1.90 -7.48
N GLY A 65 -15.80 -1.88 -7.20
CA GLY A 65 -16.82 -2.35 -8.15
C GLY A 65 -16.81 -1.65 -9.52
N ASP A 66 -16.45 -0.37 -9.55
CA ASP A 66 -16.38 0.44 -10.79
C ASP A 66 -14.93 0.73 -11.23
N ILE A 67 -13.92 0.19 -10.53
CA ILE A 67 -12.51 0.39 -10.85
C ILE A 67 -12.08 -0.68 -11.85
N SER A 68 -11.30 -0.29 -12.86
CA SER A 68 -10.86 -1.21 -13.91
C SER A 68 -9.89 -2.26 -13.39
N GLU A 69 -9.91 -3.46 -13.99
CA GLU A 69 -9.02 -4.55 -13.62
C GLU A 69 -7.53 -4.18 -13.83
N GLU A 70 -7.23 -3.33 -14.82
CA GLU A 70 -5.87 -2.85 -15.08
C GLU A 70 -5.36 -1.95 -13.95
N ALA A 71 -6.22 -1.14 -13.34
CA ALA A 71 -5.85 -0.31 -12.20
C ALA A 71 -5.55 -1.18 -10.97
N ILE A 72 -6.34 -2.24 -10.75
CA ILE A 72 -6.11 -3.22 -9.68
C ILE A 72 -4.78 -3.96 -9.89
N ASP A 73 -4.53 -4.45 -11.10
CA ASP A 73 -3.27 -5.12 -11.48
C ASP A 73 -2.06 -4.19 -11.29
N LEU A 74 -2.18 -2.92 -11.65
CA LEU A 74 -1.12 -1.94 -11.42
C LEU A 74 -0.83 -1.76 -9.92
N ILE A 75 -1.86 -1.61 -9.08
CA ILE A 75 -1.68 -1.50 -7.62
C ILE A 75 -0.97 -2.75 -7.06
N GLN A 76 -1.38 -3.95 -7.48
CA GLN A 76 -0.77 -5.20 -7.03
C GLN A 76 0.71 -5.30 -7.40
N LYS A 77 1.10 -4.80 -8.58
CA LYS A 77 2.50 -4.77 -9.03
C LYS A 77 3.34 -3.70 -8.33
N LEU A 78 2.71 -2.65 -7.81
CA LEU A 78 3.38 -1.58 -7.08
C LEU A 78 3.56 -1.92 -5.59
N LEU A 79 2.60 -2.60 -4.98
CA LEU A 79 2.59 -2.94 -3.55
C LEU A 79 3.15 -4.34 -3.29
N VAL A 80 4.40 -4.55 -3.71
CA VAL A 80 5.11 -5.82 -3.53
C VAL A 80 6.03 -5.73 -2.32
N LYS A 81 5.90 -6.69 -1.38
CA LYS A 81 6.68 -6.72 -0.13
C LYS A 81 8.19 -6.90 -0.34
N GLU A 82 8.56 -7.76 -1.27
CA GLU A 82 9.94 -8.08 -1.61
C GLU A 82 10.15 -7.81 -3.10
N PRO A 83 10.41 -6.54 -3.47
CA PRO A 83 10.73 -6.20 -4.85
C PRO A 83 12.08 -6.83 -5.26
N ARG A 84 12.14 -7.34 -6.48
CA ARG A 84 13.34 -8.00 -7.05
C ARG A 84 14.37 -7.01 -7.57
#